data_AF-A0A191TLX7-F1
#
_entry.id   AF-A0A191TLX7-F1
#
_cell.length_a   1.000
_cell.length_b   1.000
_cell.length_c   1.000
_cell.angle_alpha   90.00
_cell.angle_beta   90.00
_cell.angle_gamma   90.00
#
_symmetry.space_group_name_H-M   'P 1'
#
loop_
_entity.id
_entity.type
_entity.pdbx_description
1 polymer ?
#
loop_
_entity_poly.entity_id
_entity_poly.type
_entity_poly.pdbx_seq_one_letter_code
_entity_poly.pdbx_strand_id
1 'polypeptide(L)' 'MAYANHSGTKCPKCGNSSFELAEDFPSKANFKMYYIRCASCNTFLQALPYFDTNSKIEALQNDINKIKSKLGVY' A
#
# COMPACT_ATOMS: atom_id res chain seq x y z
N MET A 1 19.13 5.49 -2.60
CA MET A 1 19.11 6.64 -1.68
C MET A 1 18.45 6.18 -0.38
N ALA A 2 19.11 6.35 0.77
CA ALA A 2 18.50 6.07 2.07
C ALA A 2 17.77 7.33 2.56
N TYR A 3 16.46 7.26 2.71
CA TYR A 3 15.67 8.37 3.23
C TYR A 3 15.85 8.46 4.75
N ALA A 4 16.06 9.67 5.28
CA ALA A 4 16.19 9.86 6.71
C ALA A 4 14.85 9.64 7.41
N ASN A 5 14.88 8.97 8.56
CA ASN A 5 13.71 8.76 9.41
C ASN A 5 13.44 10.02 10.24
N HIS A 6 12.55 10.89 9.75
CA HIS A 6 12.19 12.14 10.41
C HIS A 6 11.13 11.98 11.51
N SER A 7 10.39 10.87 11.54
CA SER A 7 9.37 10.61 12.57
C SER A 7 9.95 10.11 13.90
N GLY A 8 11.24 9.74 13.93
CA GLY A 8 11.88 9.13 15.09
C GLY A 8 11.38 7.71 15.38
N THR A 9 10.63 7.10 14.47
CA THR A 9 10.01 5.78 14.67
C THR A 9 11.09 4.71 14.89
N LYS A 10 10.89 3.86 15.91
CA LYS A 10 11.76 2.72 16.24
C LYS A 10 10.98 1.42 16.09
N CYS A 11 11.66 0.36 15.68
CA CYS A 11 11.10 -0.97 15.63
C CYS A 11 10.74 -1.43 17.05
N PRO A 12 9.49 -1.88 17.31
CA PRO A 12 9.07 -2.27 18.65
C PRO A 12 9.76 -3.55 19.15
N LYS A 13 10.37 -4.34 18.25
CA LYS A 13 11.07 -5.59 18.59
C LYS A 13 12.56 -5.39 18.89
N CYS A 14 13.28 -4.63 18.06
CA CYS A 14 14.74 -4.53 18.15
C CYS A 14 15.28 -3.10 18.30
N GLY A 15 14.41 -2.08 18.37
CA GLY A 15 14.82 -0.68 18.55
C GLY A 15 15.50 -0.03 17.34
N ASN A 16 15.71 -0.75 16.22
CA ASN A 16 16.29 -0.19 15.01
C ASN A 16 15.34 0.83 14.33
N SER A 17 15.88 1.81 13.60
CA SER A 17 15.12 2.85 12.86
C SER A 17 15.15 2.68 11.34
N SER A 18 15.67 1.56 10.85
CA SER A 18 15.66 1.21 9.43
C SER A 18 14.43 0.37 9.08
N PHE A 19 13.69 0.82 8.08
CA PHE A 19 12.47 0.19 7.59
C PHE A 19 12.52 0.05 6.08
N GLU A 20 11.86 -0.98 5.58
CA GLU A 20 11.74 -1.27 4.16
C GLU A 20 10.29 -1.55 3.79
N LEU A 21 9.98 -1.33 2.51
CA LEU A 21 8.75 -1.79 1.89
C LEU A 21 9.01 -3.14 1.24
N ALA A 22 8.31 -4.18 1.68
CA ALA A 22 8.45 -5.54 1.15
C ALA A 22 7.13 -6.04 0.56
N GLU A 23 7.19 -6.70 -0.59
CA GLU A 23 6.04 -7.48 -1.09
C GLU A 23 5.83 -8.71 -0.21
N ASP A 24 4.58 -8.96 0.17
CA ASP A 24 4.22 -10.14 0.94
C ASP A 24 2.86 -10.71 0.50
N PHE A 25 2.65 -11.99 0.81
CA PHE A 25 1.44 -12.73 0.55
C PHE A 25 0.84 -13.18 1.89
N PRO A 26 -0.19 -12.49 2.39
CA PRO A 26 -0.90 -12.96 3.57
C PRO A 26 -1.34 -14.41 3.37
N SER A 27 -1.16 -15.25 4.39
CA SER A 27 -1.53 -16.67 4.30
C SER A 27 -3.01 -16.80 3.92
N LYS A 28 -3.31 -17.66 2.94
CA LYS A 28 -4.67 -17.89 2.39
C LYS A 28 -5.29 -16.68 1.68
N ALA A 29 -4.53 -15.62 1.38
CA ALA A 29 -4.99 -14.54 0.52
C ALA A 29 -4.71 -14.85 -0.96
N ASN A 30 -5.58 -14.38 -1.84
CA ASN A 30 -5.42 -14.42 -3.30
C ASN A 30 -4.91 -13.08 -3.87
N PHE A 31 -4.39 -12.20 -3.01
CA PHE A 31 -3.89 -10.88 -3.38
C PHE A 31 -2.55 -10.60 -2.70
N LYS A 32 -1.76 -9.73 -3.32
CA LYS A 32 -0.50 -9.22 -2.76
C LYS A 32 -0.76 -8.02 -1.87
N MET A 33 0.11 -7.82 -0.88
CA MET A 33 0.19 -6.58 -0.12
C MET A 33 1.65 -6.11 -0.05
N TYR A 34 1.83 -4.81 0.19
CA TYR A 34 3.12 -4.30 0.63
C TYR A 34 3.13 -4.18 2.14
N TYR A 35 4.19 -4.61 2.79
CA TYR A 35 4.40 -4.40 4.23
C TYR A 35 5.54 -3.43 4.45
N ILE A 36 5.30 -2.44 5.31
CA ILE A 36 6.38 -1.71 5.95
C ILE A 36 6.86 -2.58 7.11
N ARG A 37 8.13 -2.97 7.08
CA ARG A 37 8.74 -3.81 8.11
C ARG A 37 10.14 -3.33 8.49
N CYS A 38 10.62 -3.75 9.65
CA CYS A 38 11.98 -3.47 10.07
C CYS A 38 12.98 -4.23 9.18
N ALA A 39 13.89 -3.50 8.54
CA ALA A 39 14.91 -4.09 7.65
C ALA A 39 15.90 -5.02 8.37
N SER A 40 15.96 -4.95 9.71
CA SER A 40 16.92 -5.74 10.51
C SER A 40 16.32 -7.02 11.09
N CYS A 41 15.04 -7.05 11.44
CA CYS A 41 14.43 -8.19 12.12
C CYS A 41 13.08 -8.63 11.53
N ASN A 42 12.67 -8.03 10.41
CA ASN A 42 11.43 -8.29 9.67
C ASN A 42 10.14 -8.12 10.48
N THR A 43 10.21 -7.42 11.62
CA THR A 43 9.00 -7.09 12.38
C THR A 43 8.08 -6.24 11.52
N PHE A 44 6.85 -6.70 11.36
CA PHE A 44 5.77 -5.99 10.69
C PHE A 44 5.41 -4.70 11.43
N LEU A 45 5.21 -3.61 10.69
CA LEU A 45 4.68 -2.35 11.24
C LEU A 45 3.31 -2.01 10.63
N GLN A 46 3.18 -2.08 9.31
CA GLN A 46 1.98 -1.63 8.62
C GLN A 46 1.81 -2.38 7.29
N ALA A 47 0.55 -2.65 6.91
CA ALA A 47 0.19 -3.13 5.59
C ALA A 47 -0.32 -2.00 4.71
N LEU A 48 0.07 -2.04 3.44
CA LEU A 48 -0.34 -1.12 2.39
C LEU A 48 -0.92 -1.92 1.21
N PRO A 49 -1.94 -1.38 0.51
CA PRO A 49 -2.43 -1.97 -0.72
C PRO A 49 -1.30 -2.14 -1.74
N TYR A 50 -1.26 -3.31 -2.40
CA TYR A 50 -0.29 -3.54 -3.48
C TYR A 50 -0.59 -2.70 -4.73
N PHE A 51 -1.88 -2.53 -5.02
CA PHE A 51 -2.34 -1.65 -6.09
C PHE A 51 -2.91 -0.37 -5.48
N ASP A 52 -2.66 0.75 -6.16
CA ASP A 52 -3.40 1.99 -5.92
C ASP A 52 -4.86 1.79 -6.33
N THR A 53 -5.63 1.28 -5.37
CA THR A 53 -7.03 0.93 -5.55
C THR A 53 -7.86 2.19 -5.77
N ASN A 54 -7.46 3.32 -5.18
CA ASN A 54 -8.15 4.60 -5.33
C ASN A 54 -8.00 5.12 -6.76
N SER A 55 -6.79 5.11 -7.32
CA SER A 55 -6.57 5.48 -8.73
C SER A 55 -7.39 4.61 -9.69
N LYS A 56 -7.52 3.31 -9.41
CA LYS A 56 -8.37 2.42 -10.22
C LYS A 56 -9.87 2.73 -10.07
N ILE A 57 -10.34 3.04 -8.87
CA ILE A 57 -11.73 3.44 -8.62
C ILE A 57 -12.05 4.73 -9.37
N GLU A 58 -11.18 5.73 -9.31
CA GLU A 58 -11.34 6.99 -10.04
C GLU A 58 -11.40 6.77 -11.56
N ALA A 59 -10.52 5.91 -12.09
CA ALA A 59 -10.55 5.53 -13.50
C ALA A 59 -11.88 4.87 -13.90
N LEU A 60 -12.36 3.91 -13.08
CA LEU A 60 -13.66 3.26 -13.30
C LEU A 60 -14.82 4.26 -13.23
N GLN A 61 -14.81 5.18 -12.26
CA GLN A 61 -15.82 6.23 -12.12
C GLN A 61 -15.89 7.10 -13.37
N ASN A 62 -14.72 7.48 -13.92
CA ASN A 62 -14.62 8.26 -15.14
C ASN A 62 -15.20 7.51 -16.34
N ASP A 63 -14.92 6.22 -16.47
CA ASP A 63 -15.45 5.41 -17.56
C ASP A 63 -16.96 5.18 -17.44
N ILE A 64 -17.48 4.97 -16.22
CA ILE A 64 -18.92 4.92 -15.95
C ILE A 64 -19.59 6.24 -16.35
N ASN A 65 -19.00 7.37 -15.99
CA ASN A 65 -19.55 8.69 -16.35
C ASN A 65 -19.56 8.93 -17.87
N LYS A 66 -18.53 8.48 -18.60
CA LYS A 66 -18.51 8.52 -20.07
C LYS A 66 -19.59 7.63 -20.69
N ILE A 67 -19.86 6.46 -20.11
CA ILE A 67 -20.91 5.57 -20.60
C ILE A 67 -22.28 6.18 -20.34
N LYS A 68 -22.52 6.68 -19.12
CA LYS A 68 -23.74 7.38 -18.72
C LYS A 68 -24.09 8.53 -19.68
N SER A 69 -23.12 9.39 -19.99
CA SER A 69 -23.34 10.52 -20.91
C SER A 69 -23.69 10.07 -22.33
N LYS A 70 -23.07 9.00 -22.84
CA LYS A 70 -23.40 8.42 -24.15
C LYS A 70 -24.80 7.79 -24.19
N LEU A 71 -25.26 7.24 -23.08
CA LEU A 71 -26.59 6.62 -22.96
C LEU A 71 -27.69 7.63 -22.59
N GLY A 72 -27.35 8.88 -22.28
CA GLY A 72 -28.31 9.90 -21.84
C GLY A 72 -28.92 9.62 -20.45
N VAL A 73 -28.26 8.77 -19.64
CA VAL A 73 -28.68 8.42 -18.28
C VAL A 73 -27.77 9.16 -17.32
N TYR A 74 -28.31 10.18 -16.64
CA TYR A 74 -27.58 11.02 -15.69
C TYR A 74 -27.56 10.36 -14.30
#